data_AF-C2EP15-F1
#
_entry.id   AF-C2EP15-F1
#
_cell.length_a   1.000
_cell.length_b   1.000
_cell.length_c   1.000
_cell.angle_alpha   90.00
_cell.angle_beta   90.00
_cell.angle_gamma   90.00
#
_symmetry.space_group_name_H-M   'P 1'
#
loop_
_entity.id
_entity.type
_entity.pdbx_description
1 polymer ?
#
loop_
_entity_poly.entity_id
_entity_poly.type
_entity_poly.pdbx_seq_one_letter_code
_entity_poly.pdbx_strand_id
1 'polypeptide(L)' 'MKNEKSYRELKNELYSGYFVCLFFLCGVILRNKIPWEWLRVGIICGFIIILLELISLQYKFFKFKKTPSKKR' A
#
# COMPACT_ATOMS: atom_id res chain seq x y z
N MET A 1 -23.62 -2.84 12.81
CA MET A 1 -23.45 -3.54 11.51
C MET A 1 -22.75 -2.71 10.42
N LYS A 2 -23.00 -1.40 10.23
CA LYS A 2 -22.37 -0.59 9.15
C LYS A 2 -20.84 -0.42 9.27
N ASN A 3 -20.30 -0.37 10.49
CA ASN A 3 -18.85 -0.22 10.73
C ASN A 3 -18.01 -1.46 10.37
N GLU A 4 -18.57 -2.67 10.45
CA GLU A 4 -17.81 -3.89 10.14
C GLU A 4 -17.55 -4.06 8.64
N LYS A 5 -18.49 -3.62 7.78
CA LYS A 5 -18.29 -3.64 6.32
C LYS A 5 -17.17 -2.68 5.92
N SER A 6 -17.20 -1.46 6.44
CA SER A 6 -16.18 -0.44 6.15
C SER A 6 -14.79 -0.86 6.64
N TYR A 7 -14.69 -1.52 7.80
CA TYR A 7 -13.42 -2.08 8.26
C TYR A 7 -12.90 -3.21 7.36
N ARG A 8 -13.80 -4.07 6.85
CA ARG A 8 -13.45 -5.16 5.95
C ARG A 8 -12.96 -4.65 4.59
N GLU A 9 -13.63 -3.64 4.02
CA GLU A 9 -13.18 -2.96 2.79
C GLU A 9 -11.83 -2.29 2.98
N LEU A 10 -11.65 -1.53 4.07
CA LEU A 10 -10.39 -0.87 4.37
C LEU A 10 -9.24 -1.87 4.54
N LYS A 11 -9.51 -3.02 5.15
CA LYS A 11 -8.54 -4.12 5.28
C LYS A 11 -8.23 -4.73 3.91
N ASN A 12 -9.23 -4.93 3.05
CA ASN A 12 -9.04 -5.47 1.70
C ASN A 12 -8.22 -4.52 0.83
N GLU A 13 -8.46 -3.21 0.93
CA GLU A 13 -7.70 -2.17 0.23
C GLU A 13 -6.24 -2.12 0.71
N LEU A 14 -6.01 -2.25 2.01
CA LEU A 14 -4.67 -2.37 2.59
C LEU A 14 -3.95 -3.63 2.07
N TYR A 15 -4.63 -4.79 2.07
CA TYR A 15 -4.08 -6.05 1.55
C TYR A 15 -3.79 -5.99 0.04
N SER A 16 -4.67 -5.37 -0.73
CA SER A 16 -4.46 -5.12 -2.17
C SER A 16 -3.22 -4.23 -2.39
N GLY A 17 -3.08 -3.17 -1.60
CA GLY A 17 -1.89 -2.32 -1.62
C GLY A 17 -0.61 -3.08 -1.28
N TYR A 18 -0.63 -3.96 -0.27
CA TYR A 18 0.52 -4.81 0.07
C TYR A 18 0.88 -5.77 -1.08
N PHE A 19 -0.12 -6.32 -1.76
CA PHE A 19 0.07 -7.21 -2.89
C PHE A 19 0.72 -6.50 -4.08
N VAL A 20 0.28 -5.28 -4.39
CA VAL A 20 0.92 -4.42 -5.40
C VAL A 20 2.36 -4.07 -5.00
N CYS A 21 2.58 -3.76 -3.72
CA CYS A 21 3.92 -3.48 -3.20
C CYS A 21 4.87 -4.67 -3.36
N LEU A 22 4.38 -5.89 -3.13
CA LEU A 22 5.12 -7.14 -3.38
C LEU A 22 5.48 -7.33 -4.86
N PHE A 23 4.57 -7.03 -5.78
CA PHE A 23 4.85 -7.09 -7.22
C PHE A 23 5.97 -6.13 -7.63
N PHE A 24 5.93 -4.90 -7.13
CA PHE A 24 6.99 -3.93 -7.38
C PHE A 24 8.30 -4.32 -6.71
N LEU A 25 8.27 -4.88 -5.50
CA LEU A 25 9.46 -5.42 -4.83
C LEU A 25 10.12 -6.51 -5.67
N CYS A 26 9.33 -7.44 -6.23
CA CYS A 26 9.82 -8.43 -7.19
C CYS A 26 10.45 -7.78 -8.43
N GLY A 27 9.83 -6.73 -8.98
CA GLY A 27 10.39 -5.95 -10.08
C GLY A 27 11.73 -5.27 -9.74
N VAL A 28 11.86 -4.75 -8.51
CA VAL A 28 13.10 -4.16 -8.00
C VAL A 28 14.18 -5.21 -7.78
N ILE A 29 13.84 -6.41 -7.28
CA ILE A 29 14.81 -7.51 -7.10
C ILE A 29 15.30 -8.03 -8.47
N LEU A 30 14.39 -8.14 -9.44
CA LEU A 30 14.71 -8.59 -10.81
C LEU A 30 15.29 -7.47 -11.70
N ARG A 31 15.42 -6.24 -11.18
CA ARG A 31 16.04 -5.07 -11.83
C ARG A 31 17.32 -5.42 -12.58
N ASN A 32 18.18 -6.26 -11.99
CA ASN A 32 19.48 -6.57 -12.54
C ASN A 32 19.41 -7.43 -13.82
N LYS A 33 18.27 -8.10 -14.06
CA LYS A 33 17.97 -8.85 -15.28
C LYS A 33 17.33 -7.99 -16.37
N ILE A 34 16.96 -6.75 -16.04
CA ILE A 34 16.29 -5.82 -16.97
C ILE A 34 17.36 -4.97 -17.65
N PRO A 35 17.56 -5.09 -18.97
CA PRO A 35 18.58 -4.34 -19.70
C PRO A 35 18.20 -2.87 -19.91
N TRP A 36 16.91 -2.52 -19.80
CA TRP A 36 16.42 -1.16 -20.03
C TRP A 36 16.50 -0.29 -18.78
N GLU A 37 17.39 0.70 -18.80
CA GLU A 37 17.57 1.66 -17.70
C GLU A 37 16.31 2.46 -17.38
N TRP A 38 15.60 2.93 -18.40
CA TRP A 38 14.33 3.65 -18.24
C TRP A 38 13.29 2.82 -17.49
N LEU A 39 13.25 1.51 -17.74
CA LEU A 39 12.33 0.60 -17.06
C LEU A 39 12.73 0.40 -15.59
N ARG A 40 14.04 0.34 -15.28
CA ARG A 40 14.52 0.27 -13.89
C ARG A 40 14.13 1.51 -13.10
N VAL A 41 14.34 2.69 -13.69
CA VAL A 41 13.99 3.97 -13.04
C VAL A 41 12.48 4.07 -12.85
N GLY A 42 11.69 3.68 -13.86
CA GLY A 42 10.22 3.63 -13.76
C GLY A 42 9.73 2.71 -12.66
N ILE A 43 10.31 1.51 -12.51
CA ILE A 43 9.97 0.56 -11.44
C ILE A 43 10.33 1.14 -10.06
N ILE A 44 11.49 1.77 -9.90
CA ILE A 44 11.92 2.37 -8.62
C ILE A 44 11.01 3.55 -8.25
N CYS A 45 10.77 4.48 -9.17
CA CYS A 45 9.89 5.62 -8.94
C CYS A 45 8.45 5.16 -8.64
N GLY A 46 7.93 4.19 -9.40
CA GLY A 46 6.61 3.61 -9.16
C GLY A 46 6.50 2.95 -7.79
N PHE A 47 7.54 2.21 -7.38
CA PHE A 47 7.59 1.60 -6.05
C PHE A 47 7.56 2.63 -4.93
N ILE A 48 8.30 3.73 -5.06
CA ILE A 48 8.31 4.83 -4.06
C ILE A 48 6.93 5.49 -3.95
N ILE A 49 6.27 5.77 -5.08
CA ILE A 49 4.92 6.37 -5.08
C ILE A 49 3.92 5.46 -4.38
N ILE A 50 3.93 4.17 -4.70
CA ILE A 50 3.03 3.18 -4.08
C ILE A 50 3.31 3.03 -2.59
N LEU A 51 4.59 3.05 -2.17
CA LEU A 51 4.96 3.07 -0.76
C LEU A 51 4.36 4.26 -0.02
N LEU A 52 4.40 5.46 -0.61
CA LEU A 52 3.80 6.66 -0.01
C LEU A 52 2.27 6.55 0.10
N GLU A 53 1.60 6.05 -0.94
CA GLU A 53 0.16 5.76 -0.87
C GLU A 53 -0.17 4.73 0.22
N LEU A 54 0.62 3.66 0.31
CA LEU A 54 0.43 2.61 1.30
C LEU A 54 0.61 3.15 2.72
N ILE A 55 1.64 3.95 2.96
CA ILE A 55 1.89 4.63 4.25
C ILE A 55 0.73 5.55 4.59
N SER A 56 0.20 6.30 3.62
CA SER A 56 -0.96 7.19 3.82
C SER A 56 -2.22 6.40 4.17
N LEU A 57 -2.47 5.28 3.49
CA LEU A 57 -3.59 4.38 3.77
C LEU A 57 -3.46 3.74 5.16
N GLN A 58 -2.25 3.29 5.50
CA GLN A 58 -1.93 2.71 6.80
C GLN A 58 -2.05 3.74 7.92
N TYR A 59 -1.66 4.99 7.67
CA TYR A 59 -1.86 6.10 8.60
C TYR A 59 -3.34 6.42 8.80
N LYS A 60 -4.15 6.44 7.73
CA LYS A 60 -5.62 6.55 7.82
C LYS A 60 -6.20 5.39 8.64
N PHE A 61 -5.79 4.16 8.38
CA PHE A 61 -6.23 2.97 9.12
C PHE A 61 -5.89 3.09 10.61
N PHE A 62 -4.66 3.52 10.91
CA PHE A 62 -4.20 3.70 12.28
C PHE A 62 -4.93 4.84 12.98
N LYS A 63 -5.21 5.97 12.31
CA LYS A 63 -6.03 7.08 12.82
C LYS A 63 -7.46 6.62 13.12
N PHE A 64 -8.07 5.83 12.23
CA PHE A 64 -9.37 5.21 12.48
C PHE A 64 -9.34 4.28 13.71
N LYS A 65 -8.28 3.49 13.88
CA LYS A 65 -8.09 2.61 15.04
C LYS A 65 -7.80 3.38 16.35
N LYS A 66 -7.11 4.52 16.26
CA LYS A 66 -6.74 5.41 17.39
C LYS A 66 -7.84 6.37 17.82
N THR A 67 -8.99 6.38 17.14
CA THR A 67 -10.18 7.03 17.68
C THR A 67 -10.89 5.99 18.54
N PRO A 68 -10.60 5.86 19.85
CA PRO A 68 -11.53 5.14 20.69
C PRO A 68 -12.85 5.88 20.53
N SER A 69 -13.87 5.15 20.12
CA SER A 69 -15.25 5.36 20.52
C SER A 69 -15.41 6.52 21.51
N LYS A 70 -15.54 7.75 21.02
CA LYS A 70 -16.27 8.79 21.73
C LYS A 70 -17.75 8.48 21.50
N LYS A 71 -18.17 7.28 21.94
CA LYS A 71 -19.53 7.02 22.38
C LYS A 71 -19.55 7.36 23.86
N ARG A 72 -19.79 8.63 24.13
CA ARG A 72 -20.79 9.06 25.09
C ARG A 72 -21.23 10.45 24.71
#